data_AF-A0A9P3CX35-F1
#
_entry.id   AF-A0A9P3CX35-F1
#
_cell.length_a   1.000
_cell.length_b   1.000
_cell.length_c   1.000
_cell.angle_alpha   90.00
_cell.angle_beta   90.00
_cell.angle_gamma   90.00
#
_symmetry.space_group_name_H-M   'P 1'
#
loop_
_entity.id
_entity.type
_entity.pdbx_description
1 polymer ?
#
loop_
_entity_poly.entity_id
_entity_poly.type
_entity_poly.pdbx_seq_one_letter_code
_entity_poly.pdbx_strand_id
1 'polypeptide(L)'
;MMTNETPVYNDIELVIEHVRVDGELWWDENDIFRQDPTPETDQARKDLIGGEANRIFVCKEDWIKTGLDPDVGAQWVGDPTGQTYMAEINVFHLIHCLHMIRRGAFMDYYEFARPINPLFDVGDYGRNDMDGLPRVKPNPLRSKYGP
;
A
#
# COMPACT_ATOMS: atom_id res chain seq x y z
N MET A 1 12.07 18.27 -22.06
CA MET A 1 12.79 18.63 -20.82
C MET A 1 11.82 18.40 -19.68
N MET A 2 11.94 17.26 -18.98
CA MET A 2 11.23 17.08 -17.70
C MET A 2 11.96 17.92 -16.66
N THR A 3 11.26 18.81 -15.99
CA THR A 3 11.82 19.77 -15.04
C THR A 3 12.21 19.06 -13.74
N ASN A 4 13.25 19.58 -13.06
CA ASN A 4 13.83 19.13 -11.79
C ASN A 4 12.85 19.18 -10.58
N GLU A 5 11.54 19.07 -10.79
CA GLU A 5 10.54 19.26 -9.74
C GLU A 5 10.30 18.00 -8.89
N THR A 6 10.68 16.82 -9.40
CA THR A 6 10.54 15.57 -8.64
C THR A 6 11.92 14.94 -8.45
N PRO A 7 12.52 15.08 -7.26
CA PRO A 7 13.89 14.65 -7.01
C PRO A 7 14.16 13.16 -7.28
N VAL A 8 13.15 12.31 -7.05
CA VAL A 8 13.25 10.85 -7.29
C VAL A 8 13.61 10.52 -8.74
N TYR A 9 13.24 11.36 -9.71
CA TYR A 9 13.55 11.13 -11.12
C TYR A 9 15.04 11.32 -11.46
N ASN A 10 15.83 11.89 -10.56
CA ASN A 10 17.29 12.00 -10.75
C ASN A 10 18.01 10.66 -10.55
N ASP A 11 17.39 9.74 -9.80
CA ASP A 11 18.02 8.49 -9.35
C ASP A 11 17.49 7.25 -10.07
N ILE A 12 16.54 7.41 -11.00
CA ILE A 12 15.97 6.30 -11.77
C ILE A 12 16.15 6.48 -13.28
N GLU A 13 16.44 5.37 -13.94
CA GLU A 13 16.42 5.31 -15.40
C GLU A 13 14.97 5.11 -15.86
N LEU A 14 14.40 6.14 -16.50
CA LEU A 14 13.08 6.05 -17.09
C LEU A 14 13.17 5.34 -18.44
N VAL A 15 12.75 4.08 -18.48
CA VAL A 15 12.57 3.34 -19.72
C VAL A 15 11.19 3.67 -20.30
N ILE A 16 11.16 4.10 -21.56
CA ILE A 16 9.91 4.27 -22.30
C ILE A 16 9.55 2.93 -22.91
N GLU A 17 8.51 2.29 -22.38
CA GLU A 17 7.93 1.10 -22.97
C GLU A 17 6.61 1.44 -23.67
N HIS A 18 6.45 0.96 -24.90
CA HIS A 18 5.18 1.02 -25.61
C HIS A 18 4.28 -0.11 -25.15
N VAL A 19 3.46 0.16 -24.13
CA VAL A 19 2.46 -0.77 -23.63
C VAL A 19 1.09 -0.38 -24.18
N ARG A 20 0.32 -1.36 -24.67
CA ARG A 20 -1.09 -1.16 -24.99
C ARG A 20 -1.88 -1.31 -23.69
N VAL A 21 -2.54 -0.25 -23.25
CA VAL A 21 -3.58 -0.34 -22.22
C VAL A 21 -4.79 -1.00 -22.89
N ASP A 22 -5.05 -2.25 -22.57
CA ASP A 22 -6.19 -3.03 -23.09
C ASP A 22 -7.54 -2.50 -22.56
N GLY A 23 -7.52 -1.82 -21.42
CA GLY A 23 -8.70 -1.27 -20.76
C GLY A 23 -9.57 -2.33 -20.10
N GLU A 24 -9.07 -3.56 -19.97
CA GLU A 24 -9.84 -4.72 -19.54
C GLU A 24 -10.23 -4.65 -18.08
N LEU A 25 -9.56 -3.82 -17.27
CA LEU A 25 -9.89 -3.63 -15.85
C LEU A 25 -11.40 -3.51 -15.63
N TRP A 26 -12.14 -2.73 -16.41
CA TRP A 26 -13.59 -2.56 -16.20
C TRP A 26 -14.48 -3.53 -16.99
N TRP A 27 -13.96 -4.15 -18.04
CA TRP A 27 -14.74 -4.95 -18.99
C TRP A 27 -14.53 -6.47 -18.82
N ASP A 28 -13.43 -6.88 -18.20
CA ASP A 28 -13.22 -8.25 -17.75
C ASP A 28 -13.75 -8.40 -16.32
N GLU A 29 -14.80 -9.22 -16.20
CA GLU A 29 -15.36 -9.58 -14.90
C GLU A 29 -14.49 -10.57 -14.13
N ASN A 30 -13.50 -11.18 -14.77
CA ASN A 30 -12.56 -12.13 -14.18
C ASN A 30 -11.23 -11.47 -13.77
N ASP A 31 -11.10 -10.15 -13.93
CA ASP A 31 -9.90 -9.41 -13.52
C ASP A 31 -9.62 -9.65 -12.02
N ILE A 32 -8.40 -10.12 -11.72
CA ILE A 32 -7.97 -10.53 -10.37
C ILE A 32 -8.08 -9.40 -9.34
N PHE A 33 -7.93 -8.13 -9.76
CA PHE A 33 -8.03 -6.98 -8.88
C PHE A 33 -9.47 -6.59 -8.57
N ARG A 34 -10.45 -7.13 -9.31
CA ARG A 34 -11.89 -6.90 -9.11
C ARG A 34 -12.61 -8.04 -8.39
N GLN A 35 -11.94 -9.17 -8.23
CA GLN A 35 -12.51 -10.32 -7.55
C GLN A 35 -12.70 -10.10 -6.04
N ASP A 36 -13.66 -10.85 -5.48
CA ASP A 36 -13.85 -11.02 -4.05
C ASP A 36 -12.55 -11.54 -3.38
N PRO A 37 -12.39 -11.34 -2.06
CA PRO A 37 -11.24 -11.84 -1.31
C PRO A 37 -11.00 -13.34 -1.46
N THR A 38 -9.78 -13.67 -1.87
CA THR A 38 -9.20 -15.01 -1.90
C THR A 38 -7.70 -14.88 -1.64
N PRO A 39 -6.98 -15.96 -1.28
CA PRO A 39 -5.53 -15.92 -1.14
C PRO A 39 -4.80 -15.38 -2.39
N GLU A 40 -5.28 -15.73 -3.59
CA GLU A 40 -4.71 -15.30 -4.86
C GLU A 40 -4.92 -13.81 -5.12
N THR A 41 -6.13 -13.30 -4.88
CA THR A 41 -6.44 -11.87 -5.09
C THR A 41 -5.74 -10.98 -4.07
N ASP A 42 -5.52 -11.49 -2.85
CA ASP A 42 -4.76 -10.81 -1.81
C ASP A 42 -3.27 -10.79 -2.12
N GLN A 43 -2.73 -11.88 -2.66
CA GLN A 43 -1.34 -11.92 -3.12
C GLN A 43 -1.11 -10.94 -4.27
N ALA A 44 -1.98 -10.95 -5.29
CA ALA A 44 -1.87 -10.02 -6.42
C ALA A 44 -1.88 -8.55 -5.98
N ARG A 45 -2.69 -8.20 -4.96
CA ARG A 45 -2.70 -6.85 -4.39
C ARG A 45 -1.44 -6.54 -3.59
N LYS A 46 -0.92 -7.48 -2.80
CA LYS A 46 0.35 -7.31 -2.07
C LYS A 46 1.51 -7.08 -3.05
N ASP A 47 1.56 -7.85 -4.13
CA ASP A 47 2.59 -7.73 -5.16
C ASP A 47 2.51 -6.37 -5.87
N LEU A 48 1.30 -5.89 -6.19
CA LEU A 48 1.09 -4.57 -6.78
C LEU A 48 1.54 -3.42 -5.87
N ILE A 49 1.30 -3.53 -4.57
CA ILE A 49 1.69 -2.52 -3.59
C ILE A 49 3.21 -2.56 -3.35
N GLY A 50 3.93 -3.62 -3.75
CA GLY A 50 5.35 -3.79 -3.43
C GLY A 50 5.59 -4.34 -2.01
N GLY A 51 4.57 -5.00 -1.42
CA GLY A 51 4.59 -5.45 -0.03
C GLY A 51 4.24 -4.35 0.97
N GLU A 52 4.66 -4.53 2.24
CA GLU A 52 4.32 -3.62 3.35
C GLU A 52 5.34 -2.48 3.56
N ALA A 53 6.34 -2.34 2.67
CA ALA A 53 7.49 -1.46 2.87
C ALA A 53 7.81 -0.57 1.66
N ASN A 54 6.94 0.38 1.35
CA ASN A 54 7.13 1.37 0.26
C ASN A 54 7.95 2.59 0.68
N ARG A 55 8.94 2.38 1.54
CA ARG A 55 9.81 3.47 2.00
C ARG A 55 11.04 3.55 1.10
N ILE A 56 11.29 4.74 0.60
CA ILE A 56 12.53 5.10 -0.09
C ILE A 56 13.37 5.97 0.83
N PHE A 57 14.68 5.93 0.64
CA PHE A 57 15.59 6.89 1.27
C PHE A 57 15.87 8.03 0.32
N VAL A 58 15.78 9.25 0.83
CA VAL A 58 16.10 10.48 0.09
C VAL A 58 17.07 11.33 0.90
N CYS A 59 17.94 12.05 0.21
CA CYS A 59 18.85 12.97 0.87
C CYS A 59 18.11 14.24 1.35
N LYS A 60 18.70 14.96 2.30
CA LYS A 60 18.14 16.21 2.86
C LYS A 60 17.85 17.25 1.78
N GLU A 61 18.71 17.37 0.77
CA GLU A 61 18.53 18.34 -0.31
C GLU A 61 17.25 18.04 -1.11
N ASP A 62 17.01 16.77 -1.40
CA ASP A 62 15.83 16.32 -2.13
C ASP A 62 14.56 16.35 -1.28
N TRP A 63 14.68 16.06 0.02
CA TRP A 63 13.58 16.27 0.96
C TRP A 63 13.09 17.73 0.93
N ILE A 64 14.00 18.71 0.97
CA ILE A 64 13.63 20.13 0.93
C ILE A 64 12.91 20.49 -0.37
N LYS A 65 13.30 19.89 -1.50
CA LYS A 65 12.66 20.13 -2.81
C LYS A 65 11.19 19.64 -2.85
N THR A 66 10.81 18.70 -1.98
CA THR A 66 9.39 18.28 -1.86
C THR A 66 8.49 19.37 -1.25
N GLY A 67 9.06 20.41 -0.64
CA GLY A 67 8.33 21.45 0.09
C GLY A 67 7.92 21.05 1.51
N LEU A 68 8.30 19.86 1.98
CA LEU A 68 8.09 19.41 3.35
C LEU A 68 9.13 20.01 4.31
N ASP A 69 8.71 20.29 5.54
CA ASP A 69 9.59 20.83 6.57
C ASP A 69 10.64 19.76 7.00
N PRO A 70 11.95 20.04 6.89
CA PRO A 70 13.00 19.10 7.28
C PRO A 70 13.07 18.83 8.79
N ASP A 71 12.56 19.72 9.64
CA ASP A 71 12.63 19.55 11.10
C ASP A 71 11.57 18.57 11.62
N VAL A 72 10.54 18.27 10.82
CA VAL A 72 9.48 17.30 11.14
C VAL A 72 9.58 16.01 10.30
N GLY A 73 10.52 15.96 9.35
CA GLY A 73 10.71 14.82 8.47
C GLY A 73 11.21 13.58 9.21
N ALA A 74 10.76 12.40 8.77
CA ALA A 74 11.17 11.13 9.35
C ALA A 74 12.61 10.80 8.93
N GLN A 75 13.59 11.12 9.78
CA GLN A 75 14.99 10.79 9.54
C GLN A 75 15.25 9.29 9.73
N TRP A 76 16.16 8.75 8.92
CA TRP A 76 16.61 7.37 9.07
C TRP A 76 17.60 7.26 10.22
N VAL A 77 17.23 6.51 11.27
CA VAL A 77 18.03 6.36 12.49
C VAL A 77 19.38 5.67 12.22
N GLY A 78 19.47 4.88 11.15
CA GLY A 78 20.72 4.22 10.76
C GLY A 78 21.73 5.13 10.07
N ASP A 79 21.38 6.39 9.74
CA ASP A 79 22.31 7.37 9.19
C ASP A 79 22.86 8.29 10.30
N PRO A 80 24.14 8.17 10.68
CA PRO A 80 24.74 8.98 11.74
C PRO A 80 24.88 10.47 11.37
N THR A 81 24.74 10.83 10.09
CA THR A 81 24.83 12.23 9.64
C THR A 81 23.52 12.99 9.82
N GLY A 82 22.39 12.29 9.99
CA GLY A 82 21.05 12.87 10.04
C GLY A 82 20.62 13.54 8.73
N GLN A 83 21.20 13.13 7.60
CA GLN A 83 20.92 13.71 6.28
C GLN A 83 20.05 12.82 5.40
N THR A 84 19.73 11.60 5.85
CA THR A 84 18.87 10.66 5.16
C THR A 84 17.45 10.68 5.74
N TYR A 85 16.47 10.86 4.87
CA TYR A 85 15.05 10.89 5.22
C TYR A 85 14.35 9.68 4.60
N MET A 86 13.35 9.17 5.31
CA MET A 86 12.43 8.18 4.79
C MET A 86 11.24 8.88 4.14
N ALA A 87 11.02 8.60 2.85
CA ALA A 87 9.87 9.07 2.09
C ALA A 87 9.06 7.89 1.54
N GLU A 88 7.86 8.15 1.06
CA GLU A 88 7.01 7.18 0.37
C GLU A 88 6.50 7.78 -0.95
N ILE A 89 6.39 6.96 -1.98
CA ILE A 89 5.78 7.38 -3.24
C ILE A 89 4.25 7.32 -3.06
N ASN A 90 3.59 8.48 -3.12
CA ASN A 90 2.17 8.64 -2.78
C ASN A 90 1.21 7.67 -3.49
N VAL A 91 1.52 7.21 -4.71
CA VAL A 91 0.66 6.24 -5.40
C VAL A 91 0.54 4.92 -4.63
N PHE A 92 1.61 4.45 -3.99
CA PHE A 92 1.59 3.21 -3.22
C PHE A 92 0.81 3.39 -1.91
N HIS A 93 0.92 4.54 -1.26
CA HIS A 93 0.08 4.90 -0.11
C HIS A 93 -1.41 4.83 -0.45
N LEU A 94 -1.80 5.39 -1.60
CA LEU A 94 -3.20 5.36 -2.06
C LEU A 94 -3.70 3.93 -2.33
N ILE A 95 -2.89 3.09 -2.97
CA ILE A 95 -3.26 1.70 -3.27
C ILE A 95 -3.33 0.87 -1.98
N HIS A 96 -2.42 1.08 -1.02
CA HIS A 96 -2.46 0.49 0.31
C HIS A 96 -3.78 0.81 1.03
N CYS A 97 -4.12 2.09 1.14
CA CYS A 97 -5.37 2.51 1.77
C CYS A 97 -6.60 1.97 1.04
N LEU A 98 -6.58 1.88 -0.29
CA LEU A 98 -7.65 1.25 -1.06
C LEU A 98 -7.79 -0.25 -0.72
N HIS A 99 -6.68 -0.97 -0.58
CA HIS A 99 -6.71 -2.37 -0.14
C HIS A 99 -7.26 -2.50 1.28
N MET A 100 -6.90 -1.60 2.20
CA MET A 100 -7.43 -1.57 3.56
C MET A 100 -8.95 -1.31 3.58
N ILE A 101 -9.44 -0.39 2.75
CA ILE A 101 -10.89 -0.15 2.59
C ILE A 101 -11.59 -1.41 2.07
N ARG A 102 -11.01 -2.09 1.05
CA ARG A 102 -11.54 -3.38 0.58
C ARG A 102 -11.61 -4.39 1.70
N ARG A 103 -10.54 -4.59 2.48
CA ARG A 103 -10.54 -5.52 3.62
C ARG A 103 -11.64 -5.17 4.63
N GLY A 104 -11.85 -3.88 4.89
CA GLY A 104 -12.94 -3.37 5.72
C GLY A 104 -14.35 -3.59 5.15
N ALA A 105 -14.50 -3.75 3.83
CA ALA A 105 -15.77 -4.11 3.20
C ALA A 105 -16.10 -5.61 3.33
N PHE A 106 -15.09 -6.46 3.47
CA PHE A 106 -15.21 -7.92 3.61
C PHE A 106 -14.79 -8.41 5.01
N MET A 107 -15.25 -7.74 6.07
CA MET A 107 -14.90 -8.09 7.46
C MET A 107 -15.21 -9.55 7.82
N ASP A 108 -16.25 -10.15 7.24
CA ASP A 108 -16.63 -11.55 7.47
C ASP A 108 -15.54 -12.53 6.97
N TYR A 109 -14.79 -12.15 5.92
CA TYR A 109 -13.70 -12.97 5.39
C TYR A 109 -12.40 -12.76 6.17
N TYR A 110 -12.10 -11.52 6.55
CA TYR A 110 -10.86 -11.17 7.25
C TYR A 110 -10.96 -11.26 8.78
N GLU A 111 -12.11 -11.68 9.31
CA GLU A 111 -12.38 -11.82 10.74
C GLU A 111 -11.96 -10.58 11.56
N PHE A 112 -12.10 -9.37 10.99
CA PHE A 112 -11.69 -8.13 11.65
C PHE A 112 -12.57 -7.86 12.87
N ALA A 113 -12.04 -8.12 14.07
CA ALA A 113 -12.56 -7.53 15.29
C ALA A 113 -12.27 -6.01 15.23
N ARG A 114 -13.30 -5.17 15.16
CA ARG A 114 -13.13 -3.71 15.23
C ARG A 114 -12.44 -3.30 16.55
N PRO A 115 -11.63 -2.22 16.59
CA PRO A 115 -11.70 -1.07 15.68
C PRO A 115 -10.40 -0.77 14.92
N ILE A 116 -10.57 -0.15 13.74
CA ILE A 116 -9.53 0.58 13.02
C ILE A 116 -8.88 1.58 13.99
N ASN A 117 -7.73 1.23 14.53
CA ASN A 117 -6.84 2.20 15.15
C ASN A 117 -5.81 2.58 14.06
N PRO A 118 -5.83 3.81 13.55
CA PRO A 118 -4.87 4.27 12.54
C PRO A 118 -3.41 4.26 13.04
N LEU A 119 -3.19 3.98 14.33
CA LEU A 119 -1.86 3.73 14.91
C LEU A 119 -1.36 2.28 14.79
N PHE A 120 -2.18 1.30 14.36
CA PHE A 120 -1.71 -0.09 14.21
C PHE A 120 -0.74 -0.27 13.02
N ASP A 121 -0.88 0.52 11.95
CA ASP A 121 -0.06 0.37 10.73
C ASP A 121 1.34 0.99 10.82
N VAL A 122 1.61 1.82 11.85
CA VAL A 122 2.95 2.40 12.06
C VAL A 122 3.82 1.57 13.01
N GLY A 123 3.30 0.49 13.58
CA GLY A 123 3.97 -0.27 14.65
C GLY A 123 4.14 -1.77 14.41
N ASP A 124 3.57 -2.35 13.36
CA ASP A 124 3.61 -3.82 13.18
C ASP A 124 4.82 -4.32 12.38
N TYR A 125 6.00 -3.80 12.69
CA TYR A 125 7.26 -4.40 12.23
C TYR A 125 7.63 -5.67 13.04
N GLY A 126 6.66 -6.41 13.60
CA GLY A 126 7.02 -7.53 14.49
C GLY A 126 5.96 -8.46 15.04
N ARG A 127 4.67 -8.40 14.69
CA ARG A 127 3.68 -9.39 15.14
C ARG A 127 3.12 -10.22 13.99
N ASN A 128 3.89 -11.27 13.70
CA ASN A 128 3.35 -12.52 13.17
C ASN A 128 2.36 -13.14 14.19
N ASP A 129 1.12 -12.69 14.32
CA ASP A 129 0.12 -13.40 15.13
C ASP A 129 -1.36 -13.04 14.86
N MET A 130 -1.79 -13.05 13.59
CA MET A 130 -3.23 -13.20 13.30
C MET A 130 -3.68 -14.67 13.17
N ASP A 131 -2.76 -15.63 13.27
CA ASP A 131 -3.04 -17.08 13.24
C ASP A 131 -3.79 -17.62 14.49
N GLY A 132 -4.11 -16.76 15.46
CA GLY A 132 -4.63 -17.16 16.78
C GLY A 132 -5.97 -16.53 17.21
N LEU A 133 -6.61 -15.70 16.38
CA LEU A 133 -7.90 -15.10 16.77
C LEU A 133 -9.05 -16.11 16.63
N PRO A 134 -10.06 -16.07 17.54
CA PRO A 134 -11.18 -17.00 17.49
C PRO A 134 -12.03 -16.75 16.24
N ARG A 135 -12.11 -17.78 15.38
CA ARG A 135 -12.91 -17.80 14.15
C ARG A 135 -14.35 -17.39 14.43
N VAL A 136 -14.77 -16.26 13.86
CA VAL A 136 -16.16 -15.81 13.93
C VAL A 136 -16.97 -16.60 12.89
N LYS A 137 -18.09 -17.19 13.31
CA LYS A 137 -18.92 -17.99 12.40
C LYS A 137 -19.45 -17.10 11.26
N PRO A 138 -19.49 -17.61 10.01
CA PRO A 138 -19.94 -16.84 8.87
C PRO A 138 -21.38 -16.35 9.03
N ASN A 139 -21.63 -15.13 8.54
CA ASN A 139 -22.92 -14.47 8.57
C ASN A 139 -23.94 -15.20 7.67
N PRO A 140 -25.05 -15.74 8.22
CA PRO A 140 -26.02 -16.53 7.46
C PRO A 140 -26.82 -15.72 6.43
N LEU A 141 -26.72 -14.39 6.44
CA LEU A 141 -27.48 -13.53 5.52
C LEU A 141 -26.84 -13.38 4.12
N ARG A 142 -25.56 -13.76 3.94
CA ARG A 142 -24.90 -13.69 2.62
C ARG A 142 -25.33 -14.83 1.67
N SER A 143 -26.01 -15.86 2.18
CA SER A 143 -26.66 -16.93 1.38
C SER A 143 -27.90 -16.46 0.61
N LYS A 144 -28.49 -15.29 0.96
CA LYS A 144 -29.79 -14.87 0.42
C LYS A 144 -29.71 -13.92 -0.77
N TYR A 145 -28.53 -13.38 -1.08
CA TYR A 145 -28.31 -12.39 -2.14
C TYR A 145 -26.96 -12.58 -2.86
N GLY A 146 -26.64 -13.81 -3.25
CA GLY A 146 -25.69 -14.07 -4.33
C GLY A 146 -26.45 -14.29 -5.65
N PRO A 147 -25.80 -14.21 -6.82
CA PRO A 147 -26.37 -14.77 -8.05
C PRO A 147 -26.69 -16.26 -7.88
#